data_AF-A0A6N8QZ61-F1
#
_entry.id   AF-A0A6N8QZ61-F1
#
_cell.length_a   1.000
_cell.length_b   1.000
_cell.length_c   1.000
_cell.angle_alpha   90.00
_cell.angle_beta   90.00
_cell.angle_gamma   90.00
#
_symmetry.space_group_name_H-M   'P 1'
#
loop_
_entity.id
_entity.type
_entity.pdbx_description
1 polymer ?
#
loop_
_entity_poly.entity_id
_entity_poly.type
_entity_poly.pdbx_seq_one_letter_code
_entity_poly.pdbx_strand_id
1 'polypeptide(L)'
;MYERYAGLIFDMDGTILDTEPTHRKAWREVLGHYGLQYDIQAMIALNGSPTWRIAQAIIELNQADLDPHALAREKTEAVRSMLLD
;
A
#
# COMPACT_ATOMS: atom_id res chain seq x y z
N MET A 1 13.64 19.32 24.32
CA MET A 1 12.29 19.23 23.71
C MET A 1 11.60 17.89 24.01
N TYR A 2 12.32 16.77 24.12
CA TYR A 2 11.73 15.44 24.33
C TYR A 2 11.78 14.90 25.78
N GLU A 3 12.36 15.63 26.74
CA GLU A 3 12.55 15.18 28.14
C GLU A 3 11.26 14.92 28.92
N ARG A 4 10.08 15.20 28.33
CA ARG A 4 8.77 14.94 28.94
C ARG A 4 8.12 13.63 28.49
N TYR A 5 8.70 12.92 27.52
CA TYR A 5 8.13 11.68 27.00
C TYR A 5 8.92 10.47 27.50
N ALA A 6 8.21 9.47 28.04
CA ALA A 6 8.80 8.22 28.50
C ALA A 6 9.16 7.25 27.35
N GLY A 7 8.72 7.55 26.12
CA GLY A 7 9.01 6.76 24.93
C GLY A 7 8.49 7.43 23.66
N LEU A 8 9.06 7.06 22.52
CA LEU A 8 8.67 7.50 21.18
C LEU A 8 8.42 6.25 20.32
N ILE A 9 7.28 6.20 19.66
CA ILE A 9 6.95 5.15 18.68
C ILE A 9 7.08 5.77 17.30
N PHE A 10 7.93 5.17 16.48
CA PHE A 10 8.12 5.56 15.09
C PHE A 10 7.55 4.47 14.20
N ASP A 11 6.81 4.89 13.19
CA ASP A 11 6.49 3.99 12.09
C ASP A 11 7.77 3.63 11.33
N MET A 12 7.78 2.48 10.67
CA MET A 12 8.95 2.02 9.92
C MET A 12 8.90 2.52 8.48
N ASP A 13 7.77 2.35 7.81
CA ASP A 13 7.57 2.69 6.40
C ASP A 13 7.32 4.20 6.24
N GLY A 14 8.07 4.85 5.35
CA GLY A 14 8.00 6.30 5.10
C GLY A 14 8.53 7.20 6.23
N THR A 15 8.85 6.64 7.40
CA THR A 15 9.39 7.38 8.56
C THR A 15 10.84 7.01 8.86
N ILE A 16 11.18 5.72 8.90
CA ILE A 16 12.57 5.24 9.09
C ILE A 16 13.17 4.81 7.74
N LEU A 17 12.36 4.17 6.88
CA LEU A 17 12.77 3.70 5.56
C LEU A 17 11.89 4.32 4.48
N ASP A 18 12.48 4.77 3.37
CA ASP A 18 11.72 5.27 2.21
C ASP A 18 11.20 4.10 1.34
N THR A 19 10.27 3.32 1.90
CA THR A 19 9.65 2.14 1.25
C THR A 19 8.39 2.50 0.46
N GLU A 20 7.87 3.73 0.58
CA GLU A 20 6.69 4.19 -0.15
C GLU A 20 6.82 4.08 -1.69
N PRO A 21 7.96 4.44 -2.33
CA PRO A 21 8.13 4.32 -3.77
C PRO A 21 7.95 2.86 -4.24
N THR A 22 8.45 1.90 -3.45
CA THR A 22 8.31 0.47 -3.73
C THR A 22 6.85 0.03 -3.62
N HIS A 23 6.12 0.50 -2.61
CA HIS A 23 4.69 0.22 -2.48
C HIS A 23 3.87 0.77 -3.64
N ARG A 24 4.18 1.99 -4.10
CA ARG A 24 3.56 2.58 -5.29
C ARG A 24 3.88 1.80 -6.57
N LYS A 25 5.12 1.35 -6.72
CA LYS A 25 5.54 0.54 -7.88
C LYS A 25 4.81 -0.81 -7.91
N ALA A 26 4.72 -1.50 -6.78
CA ALA A 26 4.01 -2.76 -6.66
C ALA A 26 2.51 -2.62 -6.99
N TRP A 27 1.85 -1.57 -6.50
CA TRP A 27 0.46 -1.30 -6.89
C TRP A 27 0.31 -1.08 -8.38
N ARG A 28 1.18 -0.26 -8.99
CA ARG A 28 1.12 -0.01 -10.44
C ARG A 28 1.32 -1.28 -11.27
N GLU A 29 2.20 -2.17 -10.83
CA GLU A 29 2.46 -3.45 -11.50
C GLU A 29 1.24 -4.38 -11.43
N VAL A 30 0.77 -4.65 -10.20
CA VAL A 30 -0.38 -5.55 -9.97
C VAL A 30 -1.64 -5.03 -10.65
N LEU A 31 -1.96 -3.74 -10.51
CA LEU A 31 -3.15 -3.16 -11.13
C LEU A 31 -3.05 -3.10 -12.65
N GLY A 32 -1.82 -2.99 -13.18
CA GLY A 32 -1.56 -3.06 -14.62
C GLY A 32 -2.00 -4.37 -15.26
N HIS A 33 -1.91 -5.49 -14.54
CA HIS A 33 -2.39 -6.80 -15.02
C HIS A 33 -3.90 -6.84 -15.26
N TYR A 34 -4.66 -6.06 -14.49
CA TYR A 34 -6.11 -6.04 -14.52
C TYR A 34 -6.70 -4.81 -15.23
N GLY A 35 -5.84 -3.88 -15.70
CA GLY A 35 -6.28 -2.62 -16.31
C GLY A 35 -6.97 -1.65 -15.35
N LEU A 36 -6.71 -1.78 -14.04
CA LEU A 36 -7.36 -0.99 -13.00
C LEU A 36 -6.69 0.38 -12.84
N GLN A 37 -7.50 1.40 -12.62
CA GLN A 37 -7.07 2.75 -12.31
C GLN A 37 -6.62 2.85 -10.86
N TYR A 38 -5.52 3.58 -10.67
CA TYR A 38 -4.90 3.82 -9.37
C TYR A 38 -4.97 5.32 -9.05
N ASP A 39 -5.95 5.72 -8.22
CA ASP A 39 -6.05 7.09 -7.74
C ASP A 39 -5.15 7.31 -6.51
N ILE A 40 -4.07 8.07 -6.72
CA ILE A 40 -3.11 8.42 -5.68
C ILE A 40 -3.77 9.22 -4.53
N GLN A 41 -4.80 10.03 -4.81
CA GLN A 41 -5.46 10.82 -3.77
C GLN A 41 -6.31 9.93 -2.85
N ALA A 42 -7.08 9.00 -3.42
CA ALA A 42 -7.81 8.00 -2.65
C ALA A 42 -6.87 7.13 -1.79
N MET A 43 -5.68 6.81 -2.31
CA MET A 43 -4.65 6.07 -1.59
C MET A 43 -4.10 6.82 -0.37
N ILE A 44 -3.81 8.11 -0.51
CA ILE A 44 -3.32 8.93 0.60
C ILE A 44 -4.32 8.95 1.75
N ALA A 45 -5.62 9.03 1.44
CA ALA A 45 -6.68 8.97 2.45
C ALA A 45 -6.76 7.61 3.18
N LEU A 46 -6.19 6.56 2.58
CA LEU A 46 -6.12 5.21 3.12
C LEU A 46 -4.75 4.88 3.71
N ASN A 47 -3.82 5.84 3.81
CA ASN A 47 -2.54 5.65 4.47
C ASN A 47 -2.75 5.16 5.92
N GLY A 48 -1.97 4.14 6.32
CA GLY A 48 -2.14 3.47 7.61
C GLY A 48 -3.28 2.43 7.66
N SER A 49 -4.08 2.28 6.60
CA SER A 49 -5.08 1.21 6.51
C SER A 49 -4.45 -0.13 6.12
N PRO A 50 -5.08 -1.25 6.50
CA PRO A 50 -4.69 -2.56 5.98
C PRO A 50 -4.72 -2.62 4.46
N THR A 51 -3.76 -3.33 3.86
CA THR A 51 -3.61 -3.43 2.39
C THR A 51 -4.85 -3.97 1.68
N TRP A 52 -5.63 -4.86 2.31
CA TRP A 52 -6.90 -5.36 1.74
C TRP A 52 -7.98 -4.29 1.68
N ARG A 53 -7.99 -3.31 2.59
CA ARG A 53 -8.95 -2.19 2.56
C ARG A 53 -8.66 -1.26 1.39
N ILE A 54 -7.37 -1.08 1.09
CA ILE A 54 -6.91 -0.37 -0.09
C ILE A 54 -7.33 -1.12 -1.37
N ALA A 55 -7.09 -2.42 -1.42
CA ALA A 55 -7.52 -3.27 -2.54
C ALA A 55 -9.03 -3.16 -2.77
N GLN A 56 -9.83 -3.21 -1.70
CA GLN A 56 -11.27 -3.05 -1.76
C GLN A 56 -11.67 -1.70 -2.39
N ALA A 57 -11.08 -0.59 -1.93
CA ALA A 57 -11.38 0.73 -2.49
C ALA A 57 -11.05 0.83 -3.99
N ILE A 58 -9.94 0.22 -4.42
CA ILE A 58 -9.55 0.18 -5.83
C ILE A 58 -10.55 -0.65 -6.65
N ILE A 59 -10.98 -1.80 -6.14
CA ILE A 59 -11.96 -2.66 -6.80
C ILE A 59 -13.30 -1.94 -6.95
N GLU A 60 -13.77 -1.28 -5.88
CA GLU A 60 -15.00 -0.49 -5.88
C GLU A 60 -14.93 0.69 -6.88
N LEU A 61 -13.81 1.42 -6.91
CA LEU A 61 -13.59 2.53 -7.85
C LEU A 61 -13.64 2.08 -9.31
N ASN A 62 -13.10 0.90 -9.59
CA ASN A 62 -13.02 0.35 -10.95
C ASN A 62 -14.22 -0.52 -11.32
N GLN A 63 -15.18 -0.72 -10.41
CA GLN A 63 -16.31 -1.64 -10.58
C GLN A 63 -15.86 -3.04 -11.04
N ALA A 64 -14.73 -3.51 -10.49
CA ALA A 64 -14.15 -4.79 -10.84
C ALA A 64 -14.75 -5.93 -10.01
N ASP A 65 -14.73 -7.14 -10.56
CA ASP A 65 -15.13 -8.36 -9.86
C ASP A 65 -13.88 -9.15 -9.45
N LEU A 66 -13.23 -8.71 -8.38
CA LEU A 66 -12.00 -9.29 -7.83
C LEU A 66 -12.12 -9.45 -6.32
N ASP A 67 -11.37 -10.40 -5.75
CA ASP A 67 -11.25 -10.54 -4.30
C ASP A 67 -10.21 -9.53 -3.74
N PRO A 68 -10.61 -8.62 -2.82
CA PRO A 68 -9.68 -7.67 -2.21
C PRO A 68 -8.54 -8.34 -1.43
N HIS A 69 -8.76 -9.53 -0.85
CA HIS A 69 -7.70 -10.23 -0.13
C HIS A 69 -6.68 -10.85 -1.08
N ALA A 70 -7.13 -11.45 -2.19
CA ALA A 70 -6.26 -11.94 -3.24
C ALA A 70 -5.40 -10.81 -3.85
N LEU A 71 -6.02 -9.69 -4.19
CA LEU A 71 -5.30 -8.54 -4.76
C LEU A 71 -4.27 -7.95 -3.78
N ALA A 72 -4.61 -7.87 -2.49
CA ALA A 72 -3.67 -7.43 -1.46
C ALA A 72 -2.50 -8.39 -1.25
N ARG A 73 -2.73 -9.71 -1.35
CA ARG A 73 -1.67 -10.71 -1.34
C ARG A 73 -0.73 -10.54 -2.53
N GLU A 74 -1.27 -10.42 -3.74
CA GLU A 74 -0.47 -10.23 -4.96
C GLU A 74 0.43 -9.01 -4.84
N LYS A 75 -0.13 -7.88 -4.36
CA LYS A 75 0.67 -6.67 -4.09
C LYS A 75 1.74 -6.89 -3.02
N THR A 76 1.47 -7.68 -1.99
CA THR A 76 2.43 -7.96 -0.91
C THR A 76 3.59 -8.81 -1.42
N GLU A 77 3.29 -9.80 -2.26
CA GLU A 77 4.30 -10.63 -2.94
C GLU A 77 5.18 -9.77 -3.87
N ALA A 78 4.57 -8.86 -4.64
CA ALA A 78 5.30 -7.91 -5.48
C ALA A 78 6.24 -6.99 -4.69
N VAL A 79 5.79 -6.42 -3.56
CA VAL A 79 6.67 -5.62 -2.68
C VAL A 79 7.82 -6.47 -2.13
N ARG A 80 7.54 -7.70 -1.67
CA ARG A 80 8.57 -8.60 -1.16
C ARG A 80 9.62 -8.90 -2.23
N SER A 81 9.22 -9.15 -3.47
CA SER A 81 10.17 -9.35 -4.58
C SER A 81 11.04 -8.11 -4.77
N MET A 82 10.41 -6.93 -4.86
CA MET A 82 11.13 -5.67 -5.10
C MET A 82 12.09 -5.23 -3.98
N LEU A 83 11.88 -5.70 -2.75
CA LEU A 83 12.75 -5.41 -1.60
C LEU A 83 13.88 -6.43 -1.43
N LEU A 84 13.79 -7.60 -2.07
CA LEU A 84 14.77 -8.69 -1.95
C LEU A 84 15.65 -8.86 -3.20
N ASP A 85 15.35 -8.12 -4.27
CA ASP A 85 16.21 -7.89 -5.43
C ASP A 85 17.25 -6.79 -5.15
#